data_AF-A0A9Q1IET0-F1
#
_entry.id   AF-A0A9Q1IET0-F1
#
_cell.length_a   1.000
_cell.length_b   1.000
_cell.length_c   1.000
_cell.angle_alpha   90.00
_cell.angle_beta   90.00
_cell.angle_gamma   90.00
#
_symmetry.space_group_name_H-M   'P 1'
#
loop_
_entity.id
_entity.type
_entity.pdbx_description
1 polymer ?
#
loop_
_entity_poly.entity_id
_entity_poly.type
_entity_poly.pdbx_seq_one_letter_code
_entity_poly.pdbx_strand_id
1 'polypeptide(L)'
;MMGDFNAKIGSDNTGREQSMGKHGLWEMNENGELFSDFCAFNNMVIGGSVYPHKRVHKVTWISPNHVTENQIDHICISRRFRRSLLDVRPRRGADAASDHHLVTGKFRFKLKTFNPAALKTSHRYNVELLRDPVTIAKYQLTLRNRYQPLADMQEEEEPFHDLQRAETVENIWQQIRDSWKENCEETLGKKTRQHKEWASVETVKKIEERKKRKNGLNRTREKVDTAKPTRLEIKKAIKQLKAGKAPGPDGVHPEAIKANLDTSTDMLYNLFGKIWDEEELPD
;
A
#
# COMPACT_ATOMS: atom_id res chain seq x y z
N MET A 1 7.48 9.60 6.74
CA MET A 1 6.13 9.20 7.18
C MET A 1 5.15 9.44 6.04
N MET A 2 4.06 8.70 5.97
CA MET A 2 2.99 8.96 4.99
C MET A 2 1.66 8.49 5.54
N GLY A 3 0.58 9.20 5.23
CA GLY A 3 -0.77 8.82 5.66
C GLY A 3 -1.74 10.00 5.69
N ASP A 4 -2.95 9.71 6.15
CA ASP A 4 -3.95 10.71 6.51
C ASP A 4 -3.70 11.18 7.94
N PHE A 5 -3.45 12.48 8.09
CA PHE A 5 -3.21 13.12 9.39
C PHE A 5 -4.37 14.03 9.80
N ASN A 6 -5.42 14.13 8.98
CA ASN A 6 -6.51 15.09 9.16
C ASN A 6 -6.01 16.54 9.42
N ALA A 7 -4.86 16.87 8.84
CA ALA A 7 -4.10 18.08 9.11
C ALA A 7 -4.07 18.98 7.88
N LYS A 8 -4.70 20.16 7.96
CA LYS A 8 -4.61 21.21 6.95
C LYS A 8 -3.47 22.13 7.34
N ILE A 9 -2.44 22.17 6.52
CA ILE A 9 -1.20 22.90 6.84
C ILE A 9 -1.11 24.27 6.18
N GLY A 10 -1.97 24.55 5.19
CA GLY A 10 -2.00 25.81 4.48
C GLY A 10 -0.71 26.21 3.76
N SER A 11 -0.67 27.48 3.33
CA SER A 11 0.44 28.05 2.56
C SER A 11 1.36 28.96 3.35
N ASP A 12 0.93 29.45 4.52
CA ASP A 12 1.76 30.30 5.37
C ASP A 12 2.78 29.44 6.13
N ASN A 13 4.06 29.60 5.78
CA ASN A 13 5.15 28.87 6.40
C ASN A 13 6.08 29.74 7.26
N THR A 14 5.61 30.92 7.67
CA THR A 14 6.37 31.85 8.51
C THR A 14 6.80 31.16 9.81
N GLY A 15 8.12 31.12 10.07
CA GLY A 15 8.70 30.45 11.24
C GLY A 15 8.76 28.92 11.14
N ARG A 16 8.28 28.33 10.04
CA ARG A 16 8.23 26.88 9.78
C ARG A 16 8.84 26.50 8.42
N GLU A 17 9.73 27.34 7.88
CA GLU A 17 10.27 27.21 6.52
C GLU A 17 11.11 25.95 6.33
N GLN A 18 11.67 25.42 7.43
CA GLN A 18 12.50 24.23 7.41
C GLN A 18 11.66 22.95 7.25
N SER A 19 10.46 22.91 7.83
CA SER A 19 9.56 21.75 7.81
C SER A 19 8.47 21.86 6.75
N MET A 20 8.11 23.07 6.31
CA MET A 20 6.97 23.32 5.44
C MET A 20 7.30 24.24 4.26
N GLY A 21 6.71 23.97 3.09
CA GLY A 21 6.76 24.86 1.93
C GLY A 21 5.56 25.81 1.84
N LYS A 22 5.54 26.66 0.81
CA LYS A 22 4.53 27.71 0.60
C LYS A 22 3.35 27.30 -0.27
N HIS A 23 3.23 26.00 -0.58
CA HIS A 23 2.28 25.51 -1.58
C HIS A 23 1.21 24.59 -1.01
N GLY A 24 1.03 24.52 0.31
CA GLY A 24 -0.15 23.84 0.86
C GLY A 24 -1.45 24.57 0.48
N LEU A 25 -2.57 23.88 0.65
CA LEU A 25 -3.90 24.41 0.37
C LEU A 25 -4.58 24.92 1.65
N TRP A 26 -5.37 25.97 1.47
CA TRP A 26 -6.29 26.53 2.48
C TRP A 26 -5.58 27.08 3.72
N GLU A 27 -6.35 27.33 4.77
CA GLU A 27 -5.86 27.80 6.05
C GLU A 27 -5.44 26.62 6.93
N MET A 28 -4.48 26.90 7.81
CA MET A 28 -3.98 25.92 8.77
C MET A 28 -5.05 25.67 9.84
N ASN A 29 -5.30 24.39 10.17
CA ASN A 29 -6.13 24.03 11.32
C ASN A 29 -5.26 23.60 12.51
N GLU A 30 -5.87 23.39 13.68
CA GLU A 30 -5.15 22.98 14.91
C GLU A 30 -4.31 21.70 14.69
N ASN A 31 -4.88 20.69 14.01
CA ASN A 31 -4.13 19.48 13.64
C ASN A 31 -2.94 19.80 12.71
N GLY A 32 -3.09 20.79 11.84
CA GLY A 32 -2.04 21.32 10.97
C GLY A 32 -0.88 21.93 11.74
N GLU A 33 -1.17 22.70 12.79
CA GLU A 33 -0.16 23.27 13.68
C GLU A 33 0.62 22.16 14.40
N LEU A 34 -0.10 21.26 15.08
CA LEU A 34 0.50 20.11 15.78
C LEU A 34 1.35 19.25 14.85
N PHE A 35 0.85 18.99 13.65
CA PHE A 35 1.57 18.20 12.65
C PHE A 35 2.82 18.90 12.13
N SER A 36 2.74 20.22 11.93
CA SER A 36 3.87 21.03 11.48
C SER A 36 4.96 21.11 12.54
N ASP A 37 4.57 21.29 13.80
CA ASP A 37 5.48 21.35 14.95
C ASP A 37 6.12 19.97 15.20
N PHE A 38 5.35 18.88 15.10
CA PHE A 38 5.88 17.52 15.11
C PHE A 38 6.92 17.30 14.01
N CYS A 39 6.64 17.77 12.78
CA CYS A 39 7.58 17.67 11.67
C CYS A 39 8.84 18.51 11.90
N ALA A 40 8.70 19.71 12.47
CA ALA A 40 9.82 20.57 12.83
C ALA A 40 10.72 19.91 13.88
N PHE A 41 10.13 19.42 14.98
CA PHE A 41 10.84 18.74 16.07
C PHE A 41 11.63 17.51 15.57
N ASN A 42 11.04 16.73 14.68
CA ASN A 42 11.64 15.51 14.15
C ASN A 42 12.50 15.72 12.88
N ASN A 43 12.82 16.97 12.53
CA ASN A 43 13.62 17.31 11.33
C ASN A 43 13.05 16.69 10.04
N MET A 44 11.74 16.79 9.84
CA MET A 44 11.04 16.34 8.65
C MET A 44 10.50 17.49 7.83
N VAL A 45 10.31 17.23 6.54
CA VAL A 45 9.76 18.14 5.55
C VAL A 45 8.46 17.56 5.02
N ILE A 46 7.39 18.36 5.07
CA ILE A 46 6.07 18.02 4.55
C ILE A 46 6.07 18.21 3.03
N GLY A 47 6.19 17.11 2.28
CA GLY A 47 6.35 17.15 0.84
C GLY A 47 5.15 17.75 0.10
N GLY A 48 3.94 17.61 0.64
CA GLY A 48 2.70 18.12 0.04
C GLY A 48 2.62 19.64 -0.08
N SER A 49 3.44 20.40 0.66
CA SER A 49 3.50 21.87 0.57
C SER A 49 4.75 22.41 -0.13
N VAL A 50 5.68 21.53 -0.56
CA VAL A 50 6.98 21.94 -1.12
C VAL A 50 6.93 22.31 -2.60
N TYR A 51 6.09 21.64 -3.38
CA TYR A 51 6.10 21.78 -4.85
C TYR A 51 4.92 22.61 -5.37
N PRO A 52 5.15 23.49 -6.35
CA PRO A 52 4.08 24.27 -6.96
C PRO A 52 3.24 23.40 -7.88
N HIS A 53 1.94 23.31 -7.58
CA HIS A 53 0.95 22.57 -8.36
C HIS A 53 -0.36 23.34 -8.50
N LYS A 54 -1.16 22.99 -9.51
CA LYS A 54 -2.56 23.46 -9.60
C LYS A 54 -3.38 22.87 -8.45
N ARG A 55 -4.42 23.57 -7.97
CA ARG A 55 -5.32 23.11 -6.88
C ARG A 55 -5.78 21.66 -7.06
N VAL A 56 -6.18 21.30 -8.28
CA VAL A 56 -6.60 19.94 -8.66
C VAL A 56 -5.52 18.86 -8.44
N HIS A 57 -4.26 19.24 -8.25
CA HIS A 57 -3.14 18.35 -7.95
C HIS A 57 -2.57 18.60 -6.56
N LYS A 58 -3.40 19.08 -5.64
CA LYS A 58 -3.08 19.24 -4.21
C LYS A 58 -4.18 18.68 -3.31
N VAL A 59 -5.44 18.70 -3.76
CA VAL A 59 -6.58 18.12 -3.05
C VAL A 59 -6.43 16.61 -2.91
N THR A 60 -6.44 16.12 -1.68
CA THR A 60 -6.31 14.70 -1.36
C THR A 60 -7.62 14.08 -0.92
N TRP A 61 -8.60 14.88 -0.50
CA TRP A 61 -9.92 14.40 -0.11
C TRP A 61 -11.02 15.30 -0.67
N ILE A 62 -12.13 14.71 -1.09
CA ILE A 62 -13.33 15.42 -1.51
C ILE A 62 -14.53 14.86 -0.73
N SER A 63 -15.35 15.75 -0.16
CA SER A 63 -16.55 15.36 0.55
C SER A 63 -17.52 14.55 -0.34
N PRO A 64 -18.35 13.67 0.24
CA PRO A 64 -19.31 12.88 -0.53
C PRO A 64 -20.28 13.69 -1.40
N ASN A 65 -20.55 14.94 -1.01
CA ASN A 65 -21.37 15.90 -1.76
C ASN A 65 -20.59 16.74 -2.79
N HIS A 66 -19.28 16.51 -2.95
CA HIS A 66 -18.38 17.21 -3.88
C HIS A 66 -18.23 18.73 -3.67
N VAL A 67 -18.65 19.26 -2.52
CA VAL A 67 -18.56 20.69 -2.20
C VAL A 67 -17.22 21.03 -1.54
N THR A 68 -16.77 20.20 -0.60
CA THR A 68 -15.59 20.48 0.23
C THR A 68 -14.39 19.69 -0.28
N GLU A 69 -13.26 20.37 -0.42
CA GLU A 69 -12.00 19.78 -0.86
C GLU A 69 -10.91 20.06 0.16
N ASN A 70 -10.21 19.04 0.65
CA ASN A 70 -9.17 19.19 1.66
C ASN A 70 -7.84 18.55 1.23
N GLN A 71 -6.74 19.04 1.82
CA GLN A 71 -5.42 18.44 1.75
C GLN A 71 -5.05 17.95 3.15
N ILE A 72 -5.25 16.65 3.39
CA ILE A 72 -5.09 16.00 4.70
C ILE A 72 -4.17 14.77 4.66
N ASP A 73 -3.91 14.26 3.46
CA ASP A 73 -2.97 13.16 3.23
C ASP A 73 -1.58 13.73 2.89
N HIS A 74 -0.59 13.39 3.71
CA HIS A 74 0.76 13.97 3.59
C HIS A 74 1.82 12.89 3.43
N ILE A 75 2.84 13.21 2.64
CA ILE A 75 4.09 12.45 2.58
C ILE A 75 5.19 13.34 3.15
N CYS A 76 5.80 12.90 4.24
CA CYS A 76 6.89 13.58 4.91
C CYS A 76 8.21 12.82 4.73
N ILE A 77 9.27 13.56 4.47
CA ILE A 77 10.63 13.04 4.31
C ILE A 77 11.56 13.68 5.33
N SER A 78 12.54 12.94 5.84
CA SER A 78 13.60 13.54 6.66
C SER A 78 14.28 14.68 5.88
N ARG A 79 14.54 15.79 6.55
CA ARG A 79 15.22 16.96 6.02
C ARG A 79 16.55 16.62 5.36
N ARG A 80 17.29 15.65 5.92
CA ARG A 80 18.54 15.13 5.33
C ARG A 80 18.35 14.65 3.90
N PHE A 81 17.20 14.05 3.59
CA PHE A 81 16.86 13.51 2.28
C PHE A 81 15.91 14.41 1.49
N ARG A 82 15.67 15.67 1.91
CA ARG A 82 14.76 16.60 1.22
C ARG A 82 15.03 16.69 -0.29
N ARG A 83 16.32 16.75 -0.69
CA ARG A 83 16.74 16.85 -2.10
C ARG A 83 16.49 15.57 -2.92
N SER A 84 16.20 14.46 -2.25
CA SER A 84 15.83 13.19 -2.87
C SER A 84 14.35 13.14 -3.21
N LEU A 85 13.49 13.89 -2.51
CA LEU A 85 12.11 14.07 -2.92
C LEU A 85 12.09 14.99 -4.16
N LEU A 86 11.38 14.59 -5.20
CA LEU A 86 11.29 15.32 -6.47
C LEU A 86 9.88 15.87 -6.73
N ASP A 87 8.85 15.22 -6.21
CA ASP A 87 7.45 15.55 -6.47
C ASP A 87 6.57 14.87 -5.41
N VAL A 88 5.49 15.53 -4.96
CA VAL A 88 4.42 14.92 -4.17
C VAL A 88 3.10 15.44 -4.69
N ARG A 89 2.27 14.54 -5.22
CA ARG A 89 0.94 14.93 -5.73
C ARG A 89 -0.09 13.81 -5.67
N PRO A 90 -1.37 14.16 -5.46
CA PRO A 90 -2.51 13.28 -5.64
C PRO A 90 -2.73 12.89 -7.10
N ARG A 91 -3.16 11.65 -7.30
CA ARG A 91 -3.49 11.04 -8.59
C ARG A 91 -5.00 10.86 -8.68
N ARG A 92 -5.69 11.94 -9.05
CA ARG A 92 -7.16 11.94 -9.22
C ARG A 92 -7.69 10.91 -10.23
N GLY A 93 -6.86 10.48 -11.18
CA GLY A 93 -7.20 9.44 -12.14
C GLY A 93 -7.07 8.01 -11.60
N ALA A 94 -6.56 7.81 -10.38
CA ALA A 94 -6.46 6.51 -9.76
C ALA A 94 -7.86 6.00 -9.40
N ASP A 95 -8.21 4.81 -9.84
CA ASP A 95 -9.51 4.23 -9.56
C ASP A 95 -9.50 3.51 -8.20
N ALA A 96 -9.60 4.27 -7.11
CA ALA A 96 -9.57 3.73 -5.74
C ALA A 96 -10.95 3.58 -5.08
N ALA A 97 -12.03 4.05 -5.72
CA ALA A 97 -13.40 4.04 -5.17
C ALA A 97 -13.50 4.57 -3.72
N SER A 98 -12.67 5.58 -3.38
CA SER A 98 -12.67 6.31 -2.11
C SER A 98 -12.90 7.80 -2.39
N ASP A 99 -13.37 8.49 -1.38
CA ASP A 99 -13.38 9.95 -1.21
C ASP A 99 -11.97 10.56 -1.09
N HIS A 100 -10.94 9.74 -0.81
CA HIS A 100 -9.54 10.11 -0.90
C HIS A 100 -8.94 9.84 -2.30
N HIS A 101 -8.03 10.72 -2.72
CA HIS A 101 -7.16 10.54 -3.86
C HIS A 101 -5.83 9.90 -3.45
N LEU A 102 -5.37 8.94 -4.25
CA LEU A 102 -4.05 8.34 -4.07
C LEU A 102 -2.94 9.40 -4.14
N VAL A 103 -2.21 9.63 -3.05
CA VAL A 103 -1.05 10.52 -3.03
C VAL A 103 0.21 9.75 -3.42
N THR A 104 1.01 10.32 -4.32
CA THR A 104 2.25 9.72 -4.80
C THR A 104 3.44 10.63 -4.57
N GLY A 105 4.52 10.09 -4.03
CA GLY A 105 5.82 10.76 -3.94
C GLY A 105 6.80 10.22 -4.99
N LYS A 106 7.50 11.10 -5.70
CA LYS A 106 8.60 10.75 -6.59
C LYS A 106 9.91 10.97 -5.86
N PHE A 107 10.72 9.92 -5.76
CA PHE A 107 12.00 9.96 -5.05
C PHE A 107 13.16 9.63 -5.98
N ARG A 108 14.31 10.24 -5.74
CA ARG A 108 15.58 9.96 -6.41
C ARG A 108 16.60 9.53 -5.36
N PHE A 109 17.01 8.28 -5.42
CA PHE A 109 18.04 7.73 -4.55
C PHE A 109 19.31 7.45 -5.35
N LYS A 110 20.46 7.74 -4.75
CA LYS A 110 21.74 7.17 -5.18
C LYS A 110 22.01 5.98 -4.27
N LEU A 111 21.65 4.79 -4.74
CA LEU A 111 21.96 3.56 -4.03
C LEU A 111 23.38 3.14 -4.38
N LYS A 112 24.17 2.70 -3.39
CA LYS A 112 25.40 1.97 -3.69
C LYS A 112 24.98 0.71 -4.45
N THR A 113 25.52 0.51 -5.65
CA THR A 113 25.23 -0.65 -6.47
C THR A 113 25.71 -1.89 -5.71
N PHE A 114 24.78 -2.61 -5.10
CA PHE A 114 25.05 -3.93 -4.57
C PHE A 114 25.14 -4.85 -5.79
N ASN A 115 26.34 -5.28 -6.16
CA ASN A 115 26.54 -6.20 -7.27
C ASN A 115 26.24 -7.63 -6.78
N PRO A 116 25.06 -8.20 -7.07
CA PRO A 116 24.73 -9.54 -6.61
C PRO A 116 25.50 -10.60 -7.41
N ALA A 117 26.02 -10.27 -8.59
CA ALA A 117 26.83 -11.18 -9.40
C ALA A 117 28.21 -11.43 -8.77
N ALA A 118 28.72 -10.48 -7.98
CA ALA A 118 29.94 -10.67 -7.19
C ALA A 118 29.76 -11.66 -6.01
N LEU A 119 28.50 -11.98 -5.63
CA LEU A 119 28.15 -12.91 -4.56
C LEU A 119 27.38 -14.15 -5.05
N LYS A 120 26.88 -14.16 -6.29
CA LYS A 120 26.06 -15.24 -6.85
C LYS A 120 26.75 -15.92 -8.01
N THR A 121 27.50 -16.96 -7.69
CA THR A 121 27.69 -18.11 -8.60
C THR A 121 26.59 -19.17 -8.41
N SER A 122 25.70 -19.01 -7.42
CA SER A 122 24.63 -19.98 -7.13
C SER A 122 23.39 -19.76 -8.01
N HIS A 123 23.32 -20.54 -9.08
CA HIS A 123 22.09 -20.81 -9.83
C HIS A 123 21.24 -21.84 -9.06
N ARG A 124 19.92 -21.84 -9.24
CA ARG A 124 19.03 -22.89 -8.70
C ARG A 124 18.78 -23.95 -9.76
N TYR A 125 18.87 -25.23 -9.41
CA TYR A 125 18.50 -26.34 -10.29
C TYR A 125 16.98 -26.55 -10.33
N ASN A 126 16.47 -27.13 -11.43
CA ASN A 126 15.05 -27.40 -11.59
C ASN A 126 14.61 -28.71 -10.89
N VAL A 127 14.61 -28.70 -9.56
CA VAL A 127 14.25 -29.87 -8.73
C VAL A 127 12.82 -30.38 -8.93
N GLU A 128 11.94 -29.60 -9.57
CA GLU A 128 10.58 -30.04 -9.91
C GLU A 128 10.59 -31.19 -10.93
N LEU A 129 11.63 -31.29 -11.77
CA LEU A 129 11.80 -32.38 -12.72
C LEU A 129 12.02 -33.73 -12.03
N LEU A 130 12.48 -33.76 -10.77
CA LEU A 130 12.63 -35.02 -10.01
C LEU A 130 11.28 -35.67 -9.67
N ARG A 131 10.15 -34.99 -9.89
CA ARG A 131 8.82 -35.58 -9.76
C ARG A 131 8.44 -36.47 -10.95
N ASP A 132 9.13 -36.31 -12.08
CA ASP A 132 8.94 -37.13 -13.27
C ASP A 132 9.70 -38.47 -13.13
N PRO A 133 9.03 -39.63 -13.25
CA PRO A 133 9.64 -40.94 -13.12
C PRO A 133 10.82 -41.18 -14.07
N VAL A 134 10.80 -40.59 -15.27
CA VAL A 134 11.90 -40.75 -16.24
C VAL A 134 13.13 -39.95 -15.79
N THR A 135 12.91 -38.70 -15.39
CA THR A 135 14.00 -37.82 -14.97
C THR A 135 14.65 -38.27 -13.67
N ILE A 136 13.90 -38.79 -12.69
CA ILE A 136 14.47 -39.33 -11.44
C ILE A 136 15.31 -40.58 -11.70
N ALA A 137 14.86 -41.48 -12.59
CA ALA A 137 15.64 -42.66 -12.96
C ALA A 137 16.97 -42.29 -13.64
N LYS A 138 16.93 -41.31 -14.56
CA LYS A 138 18.14 -40.75 -15.18
C LYS A 138 19.07 -40.12 -14.14
N TYR A 139 18.53 -39.32 -13.22
CA TYR A 139 19.29 -38.68 -12.14
C TYR A 139 20.05 -39.71 -11.27
N GLN A 140 19.36 -40.77 -10.87
CA GLN A 140 19.94 -41.84 -10.03
C GLN A 140 21.03 -42.61 -10.78
N LEU A 141 20.78 -42.95 -12.05
CA LEU A 141 21.75 -43.68 -12.87
C LEU A 141 23.02 -42.86 -13.11
N THR A 142 22.88 -41.59 -13.50
CA THR A 142 24.02 -40.69 -13.74
C THR A 142 24.82 -40.44 -12.47
N LEU A 143 24.16 -40.25 -11.32
CA LEU A 143 24.86 -40.07 -10.05
C LEU A 143 25.64 -41.32 -9.64
N ARG A 144 25.01 -42.50 -9.77
CA ARG A 144 25.61 -43.78 -9.42
C ARG A 144 26.87 -44.04 -10.26
N ASN A 145 26.75 -43.91 -11.58
CA ASN A 145 27.89 -44.10 -12.49
C ASN A 145 29.05 -43.14 -12.19
N ARG A 146 28.75 -41.92 -11.74
CA ARG A 146 29.77 -40.91 -11.40
C ARG A 146 30.46 -41.19 -10.06
N TYR A 147 29.78 -41.85 -9.11
CA TYR A 147 30.34 -42.16 -7.79
C TYR A 147 31.09 -43.50 -7.74
N GLN A 148 30.77 -44.46 -8.62
CA GLN A 148 31.38 -45.79 -8.62
C GLN A 148 32.93 -45.77 -8.59
N PRO A 149 33.63 -45.01 -9.47
CA PRO A 149 35.09 -44.99 -9.49
C PRO A 149 35.73 -44.46 -8.20
N LEU A 150 35.01 -43.61 -7.44
CA LEU A 150 35.48 -43.08 -6.16
C LEU A 150 35.34 -44.10 -5.03
N ALA A 151 34.34 -44.99 -5.10
CA ALA A 151 34.16 -46.06 -4.13
C ALA A 151 35.24 -47.14 -4.31
N ASP A 152 35.59 -47.47 -5.55
CA ASP A 152 36.60 -48.49 -5.86
C ASP A 152 38.02 -48.07 -5.44
N MET A 153 38.31 -46.76 -5.40
CA MET A 153 39.60 -46.22 -4.94
C MET A 153 39.80 -46.28 -3.41
N GLN A 154 38.75 -46.53 -2.61
CA GLN A 154 38.83 -46.56 -1.15
C GLN A 154 39.12 -47.96 -0.57
N GLU A 155 39.14 -49.01 -1.39
CA GLU A 155 39.40 -50.38 -0.92
C GLU A 155 40.90 -50.76 -0.89
N GLU A 156 41.80 -49.93 -1.44
CA GLU A 156 43.26 -50.14 -1.42
C GLU A 156 43.96 -49.22 -0.39
N GLU A 157 43.80 -49.44 0.91
CA GLU A 157 44.64 -48.79 1.94
C GLU A 157 45.63 -49.77 2.59
N GLU A 158 46.91 -49.62 2.23
CA GLU A 158 48.07 -50.12 3.00
C GLU A 158 48.20 -49.36 4.34
N PRO A 159 48.58 -50.03 5.45
CA PRO A 159 48.69 -49.38 6.74
C PRO A 159 50.01 -48.59 6.84
N PHE A 160 49.91 -47.36 7.37
CA PHE A 160 50.97 -46.57 8.02
C PHE A 160 51.58 -45.39 7.21
N HIS A 161 51.07 -44.17 7.43
CA HIS A 161 51.88 -43.08 8.00
C HIS A 161 51.01 -41.90 8.47
N ASP A 162 51.14 -41.60 9.77
CA ASP A 162 50.61 -40.39 10.42
C ASP A 162 51.46 -39.17 9.99
N LEU A 163 50.83 -37.98 9.93
CA LEU A 163 51.31 -36.65 9.45
C LEU A 163 50.87 -36.17 8.05
N GLN A 164 50.20 -36.99 7.23
CA GLN A 164 49.65 -36.58 5.92
C GLN A 164 48.13 -36.76 5.78
N ARG A 165 47.42 -37.05 6.89
CA ARG A 165 45.95 -37.17 6.96
C ARG A 165 45.24 -35.80 6.90
N ALA A 166 45.79 -34.89 6.10
CA ALA A 166 45.16 -33.68 5.62
C ALA A 166 44.91 -33.75 4.10
N GLU A 167 44.87 -34.95 3.51
CA GLU A 167 43.78 -35.25 2.56
C GLU A 167 42.47 -35.28 3.35
N THR A 168 42.11 -34.07 3.77
CA THR A 168 41.12 -33.78 4.79
C THR A 168 39.73 -34.19 4.33
N VAL A 169 38.85 -34.43 5.29
CA VAL A 169 37.39 -34.49 5.11
C VAL A 169 36.85 -33.44 4.13
N GLU A 170 37.50 -32.27 4.01
CA GLU A 170 37.16 -31.23 3.05
C GLU A 170 37.36 -31.63 1.58
N ASN A 171 38.39 -32.42 1.25
CA ASN A 171 38.63 -32.89 -0.12
C ASN A 171 37.55 -33.90 -0.53
N ILE A 172 37.21 -34.85 0.34
CA ILE A 172 36.13 -35.82 0.13
C ILE A 172 34.79 -35.07 -0.03
N TRP A 173 34.54 -34.09 0.85
CA TRP A 173 33.34 -33.26 0.77
C TRP A 173 33.27 -32.46 -0.54
N GLN A 174 34.38 -31.92 -1.00
CA GLN A 174 34.45 -31.17 -2.26
C GLN A 174 34.16 -32.07 -3.47
N GLN A 175 34.70 -33.30 -3.50
CA GLN A 175 34.42 -34.29 -4.55
C GLN A 175 32.93 -34.68 -4.60
N ILE A 176 32.34 -34.99 -3.44
CA ILE A 176 30.90 -35.32 -3.34
C ILE A 176 30.05 -34.14 -3.83
N ARG A 177 30.39 -32.93 -3.37
CA ARG A 177 29.67 -31.70 -3.71
C ARG A 177 29.72 -31.42 -5.21
N ASP A 178 30.86 -31.61 -5.85
CA ASP A 178 31.02 -31.34 -7.28
C ASP A 178 30.33 -32.42 -8.12
N SER A 179 30.38 -33.70 -7.72
CA SER A 179 29.59 -34.78 -8.33
C SER A 179 28.09 -34.47 -8.33
N TRP A 180 27.55 -33.98 -7.21
CA TRP A 180 26.15 -33.55 -7.15
C TRP A 180 25.85 -32.35 -8.05
N LYS A 181 26.71 -31.32 -8.08
CA LYS A 181 26.50 -30.15 -8.95
C LYS A 181 26.48 -30.54 -10.41
N GLU A 182 27.45 -31.32 -10.86
CA GLU A 182 27.56 -31.75 -12.26
C GLU A 182 26.37 -32.63 -12.65
N ASN A 183 25.97 -33.56 -11.79
CA ASN A 183 24.78 -34.37 -12.02
C ASN A 183 23.52 -33.51 -12.12
N CYS A 184 23.37 -32.51 -11.24
CA CYS A 184 22.25 -31.57 -11.31
C CYS A 184 22.30 -30.70 -12.58
N GLU A 185 23.48 -30.29 -13.04
CA GLU A 185 23.67 -29.53 -14.29
C GLU A 185 23.21 -30.36 -15.50
N GLU A 186 23.60 -31.64 -15.55
CA GLU A 186 23.31 -32.57 -16.64
C GLU A 186 21.84 -33.01 -16.71
N THR A 187 21.22 -33.25 -15.55
CA THR A 187 19.88 -33.89 -15.48
C THR A 187 18.76 -32.91 -15.18
N LEU A 188 18.99 -31.91 -14.33
CA LEU A 188 17.97 -30.93 -13.92
C LEU A 188 18.10 -29.59 -14.64
N GLY A 189 19.32 -29.20 -15.02
CA GLY A 189 19.60 -27.90 -15.61
C GLY A 189 19.23 -26.72 -14.70
N LYS A 190 19.41 -25.49 -15.20
CA LYS A 190 19.15 -24.26 -14.44
C LYS A 190 17.67 -23.89 -14.49
N LYS A 191 17.09 -23.54 -13.33
CA LYS A 191 15.73 -23.02 -13.23
C LYS A 191 15.66 -21.64 -13.86
N THR A 192 14.91 -21.52 -14.96
CA THR A 192 14.63 -20.24 -15.60
C THR A 192 13.59 -19.46 -14.77
N ARG A 193 13.76 -18.14 -14.70
CA ARG A 193 12.77 -17.27 -14.07
C ARG A 193 11.58 -17.12 -15.01
N GLN A 194 10.44 -17.70 -14.64
CA GLN A 194 9.19 -17.36 -15.29
C GLN A 194 8.70 -16.01 -14.76
N HIS A 195 8.54 -15.05 -15.65
CA HIS A 195 7.90 -13.78 -15.34
C HIS A 195 6.40 -14.03 -15.18
N LYS A 196 5.90 -13.98 -13.94
CA LYS A 196 4.46 -14.00 -13.70
C LYS A 196 3.91 -12.64 -14.09
N GLU A 197 2.87 -12.62 -14.92
CA GLU A 197 2.10 -11.41 -15.16
C GLU A 197 1.52 -10.89 -13.83
N TRP A 198 1.61 -9.58 -13.61
CA TRP A 198 1.23 -8.94 -12.35
C TRP A 198 -0.28 -8.96 -12.09
N ALA A 199 -1.09 -9.19 -13.13
CA ALA A 199 -2.53 -9.35 -13.07
C ALA A 199 -3.01 -10.32 -14.17
N SER A 200 -4.03 -11.12 -13.87
CA SER A 200 -4.66 -11.96 -14.89
C SER A 200 -5.52 -11.13 -15.85
N VAL A 201 -5.72 -11.63 -17.07
CA VAL A 201 -6.63 -11.03 -18.07
C VAL A 201 -8.03 -10.81 -17.49
N GLU A 202 -8.54 -11.77 -16.69
CA GLU A 202 -9.83 -11.65 -16.01
C GLU A 202 -9.84 -10.49 -14.99
N THR A 203 -8.75 -10.29 -14.26
CA THR A 203 -8.62 -9.18 -13.30
C THR A 203 -8.66 -7.84 -14.02
N VAL A 204 -7.95 -7.71 -15.15
CA VAL A 204 -7.97 -6.50 -15.98
C VAL A 204 -9.38 -6.22 -16.52
N LYS A 205 -10.08 -7.25 -17.00
CA LYS A 205 -11.47 -7.12 -17.48
C LYS A 205 -12.41 -6.63 -16.37
N LYS A 206 -12.30 -7.18 -15.15
CA LYS A 206 -13.08 -6.74 -13.98
C LYS A 206 -12.81 -5.27 -13.61
N ILE A 207 -11.55 -4.80 -13.76
CA ILE A 207 -11.20 -3.40 -13.54
C ILE A 207 -11.90 -2.50 -14.57
N GLU A 208 -11.93 -2.88 -15.84
CA GLU A 208 -12.61 -2.11 -16.90
C GLU A 208 -14.13 -2.05 -16.69
N GLU A 209 -14.76 -3.17 -16.35
CA GLU A 209 -16.19 -3.24 -16.05
C GLU A 209 -16.55 -2.33 -14.87
N ARG A 210 -15.74 -2.35 -13.81
CA ARG A 210 -15.91 -1.45 -12.66
C ARG A 210 -15.80 0.02 -13.07
N LYS A 211 -14.82 0.37 -13.90
CA LYS A 211 -14.61 1.75 -14.40
C LYS A 211 -15.80 2.25 -15.20
N LYS A 212 -16.37 1.41 -16.09
CA LYS A 212 -17.59 1.73 -16.84
C LYS A 212 -18.77 2.02 -15.90
N ARG A 213 -19.00 1.16 -14.91
CA ARG A 213 -20.10 1.31 -13.93
C ARG A 213 -19.96 2.57 -13.07
N LYS A 214 -18.73 2.89 -12.63
CA LYS A 214 -18.41 4.11 -11.88
C LYS A 214 -18.69 5.37 -12.70
N ASN A 215 -18.30 5.39 -13.98
CA ASN A 215 -18.60 6.51 -14.87
C ASN A 215 -20.12 6.72 -15.06
N GLY A 216 -20.90 5.64 -15.10
CA GLY A 216 -22.37 5.73 -15.10
C GLY A 216 -22.92 6.38 -13.83
N LEU A 217 -22.43 5.96 -12.66
CA LEU A 217 -22.86 6.49 -11.36
C LEU A 217 -22.52 7.98 -11.17
N ASN A 218 -21.33 8.39 -11.62
CA ASN A 218 -20.89 9.79 -11.55
C ASN A 218 -21.75 10.69 -12.44
N ARG A 219 -22.24 10.20 -13.60
CA ARG A 219 -23.12 10.97 -14.50
C ARG A 219 -24.51 11.21 -13.92
N THR A 220 -24.97 10.38 -12.97
CA THR A 220 -26.28 10.51 -12.34
C THR A 220 -26.25 11.18 -10.96
N ARG A 221 -25.05 11.54 -10.46
CA ARG A 221 -24.85 12.10 -9.11
C ARG A 221 -24.91 13.62 -9.04
N GLU A 222 -25.13 14.31 -10.17
CA GLU A 222 -25.40 15.75 -10.16
C GLU A 222 -26.83 15.99 -9.69
N LYS A 223 -26.95 16.83 -8.64
CA LYS A 223 -28.15 17.25 -7.88
C LYS A 223 -28.43 16.44 -6.61
N VAL A 224 -27.60 16.68 -5.59
CA VAL A 224 -28.13 16.70 -4.21
C VAL A 224 -29.03 17.94 -4.16
N ASP A 225 -30.30 17.75 -3.86
CA ASP A 225 -31.21 18.88 -3.63
C ASP A 225 -30.70 19.64 -2.39
N THR A 226 -30.41 20.92 -2.58
CA THR A 226 -29.94 21.83 -1.52
C THR A 226 -31.09 22.70 -1.02
N ALA A 227 -32.34 22.32 -1.31
CA ALA A 227 -33.49 22.93 -0.70
C ALA A 227 -33.61 22.57 0.79
N LYS A 228 -34.33 23.42 1.52
CA LYS A 228 -34.69 23.19 2.92
C LYS A 228 -35.36 21.81 3.06
N PRO A 229 -34.95 20.98 4.04
CA PRO A 229 -35.48 19.63 4.21
C PRO A 229 -37.00 19.63 4.35
N THR A 230 -37.69 18.77 3.61
CA THR A 230 -39.14 18.62 3.71
C THR A 230 -39.52 17.63 4.82
N ARG A 231 -40.73 17.78 5.38
CA ARG A 231 -41.28 16.81 6.35
C ARG A 231 -41.28 15.37 5.82
N LEU A 232 -41.52 15.20 4.51
CA LEU A 232 -41.56 13.88 3.88
C LEU A 232 -40.17 13.22 3.85
N GLU A 233 -39.12 13.99 3.59
CA GLU A 233 -37.74 13.50 3.59
C GLU A 233 -37.29 13.10 5.00
N ILE A 234 -37.59 13.94 6.00
CA ILE A 234 -37.29 13.66 7.41
C ILE A 234 -38.03 12.40 7.86
N LYS A 235 -39.32 12.28 7.55
CA LYS A 235 -40.13 11.09 7.86
C LYS A 235 -39.56 9.83 7.22
N LYS A 236 -39.08 9.92 5.98
CA LYS A 236 -38.43 8.81 5.27
C LYS A 236 -37.09 8.44 5.90
N ALA A 237 -36.29 9.42 6.32
CA ALA A 237 -35.01 9.21 6.99
C ALA A 237 -35.19 8.52 8.35
N ILE A 238 -36.16 8.97 9.17
CA ILE A 238 -36.45 8.33 10.47
C ILE A 238 -36.85 6.86 10.27
N LYS A 239 -37.68 6.55 9.26
CA LYS A 239 -38.05 5.15 8.95
C LYS A 239 -36.83 4.29 8.61
N GLN A 240 -35.83 4.86 7.94
CA GLN A 240 -34.61 4.17 7.50
C GLN A 240 -33.56 3.95 8.59
N LEU A 241 -33.70 4.57 9.77
CA LEU A 241 -32.79 4.31 10.89
C LEU A 241 -32.74 2.81 11.23
N LYS A 242 -31.58 2.27 11.58
CA LYS A 242 -31.47 0.83 11.92
C LYS A 242 -31.81 0.62 13.40
N ALA A 243 -32.76 -0.26 13.68
CA ALA A 243 -33.07 -0.72 15.03
C ALA A 243 -31.96 -1.64 15.57
N GLY A 244 -31.83 -1.74 16.90
CA GLY A 244 -30.85 -2.53 17.62
C GLY A 244 -29.46 -1.90 17.68
N LYS A 245 -29.35 -0.59 17.46
CA LYS A 245 -28.08 0.15 17.54
C LYS A 245 -27.91 0.80 18.91
N ALA A 246 -26.66 0.86 19.36
CA ALA A 246 -26.29 1.61 20.56
C ALA A 246 -26.70 3.08 20.39
N PRO A 247 -27.10 3.76 21.49
CA PRO A 247 -27.48 5.16 21.43
C PRO A 247 -26.25 6.04 21.15
N GLY A 248 -26.51 7.25 20.65
CA GLY A 248 -25.46 8.25 20.44
C GLY A 248 -24.92 8.81 21.78
N PRO A 249 -24.01 9.80 21.72
CA PRO A 249 -23.54 10.52 22.92
C PRO A 249 -24.66 11.14 23.77
N ASP A 250 -25.81 11.40 23.14
CA ASP A 250 -27.05 11.92 23.73
C ASP A 250 -27.89 10.85 24.46
N GLY A 251 -27.51 9.57 24.38
CA GLY A 251 -28.26 8.47 24.99
C GLY A 251 -29.57 8.11 24.27
N VAL A 252 -29.87 8.70 23.10
CA VAL A 252 -31.13 8.48 22.40
C VAL A 252 -31.04 7.29 21.47
N HIS A 253 -31.90 6.30 21.69
CA HIS A 253 -32.00 5.12 20.84
C HIS A 253 -32.82 5.38 19.56
N PRO A 254 -32.47 4.79 18.41
CA PRO A 254 -33.27 4.90 17.18
C PRO A 254 -34.73 4.48 17.34
N GLU A 255 -35.02 3.53 18.23
CA GLU A 255 -36.36 3.06 18.58
C GLU A 255 -37.21 4.17 19.21
N ALA A 256 -36.62 5.00 20.07
CA ALA A 256 -37.32 6.09 20.74
C ALA A 256 -37.79 7.14 19.71
N ILE A 257 -36.93 7.47 18.74
CA ILE A 257 -37.25 8.40 17.65
C ILE A 257 -38.31 7.79 16.71
N LYS A 258 -38.30 6.46 16.52
CA LYS A 258 -39.30 5.77 15.70
C LYS A 258 -40.65 5.56 16.39
N ALA A 259 -40.69 5.56 17.73
CA ALA A 259 -41.88 5.23 18.50
C ALA A 259 -43.06 6.16 18.19
N ASN A 260 -42.78 7.45 17.95
CA ASN A 260 -43.77 8.40 17.46
C ASN A 260 -43.23 9.16 16.24
N LEU A 261 -43.40 8.55 15.08
CA LEU A 261 -42.83 9.03 13.82
C LEU A 261 -43.31 10.43 13.44
N ASP A 262 -44.60 10.74 13.61
CA ASP A 262 -45.17 12.02 13.19
C ASP A 262 -44.66 13.14 14.10
N THR A 263 -44.71 12.94 15.42
CA THR A 263 -44.21 13.94 16.38
C THR A 263 -42.70 14.15 16.23
N SER A 264 -41.93 13.07 16.04
CA SER A 264 -40.47 13.16 15.83
C SER A 264 -40.12 13.84 14.50
N THR A 265 -40.91 13.62 13.45
CA THR A 265 -40.75 14.33 12.17
C THR A 265 -40.97 15.82 12.35
N ASP A 266 -41.99 16.22 13.10
CA ASP A 266 -42.33 17.62 13.33
C ASP A 266 -41.29 18.34 14.19
N MET A 267 -40.81 17.69 15.26
CA MET A 267 -39.72 18.20 16.10
C MET A 267 -38.44 18.41 15.28
N LEU A 268 -38.04 17.40 14.49
CA LEU A 268 -36.83 17.47 13.66
C LEU A 268 -36.99 18.46 12.48
N TYR A 269 -38.19 18.60 11.91
CA TYR A 269 -38.45 19.60 10.86
C TYR A 269 -38.26 21.02 11.39
N ASN A 270 -38.77 21.32 12.58
CA ASN A 270 -38.58 22.64 13.19
C ASN A 270 -37.10 22.89 13.52
N LEU A 271 -36.40 21.89 14.07
CA LEU A 271 -34.97 22.00 14.40
C LEU A 271 -34.10 22.17 13.14
N PHE A 272 -34.21 21.26 12.17
CA PHE A 272 -33.48 21.36 10.90
C PHE A 272 -33.86 22.62 10.14
N GLY A 273 -35.09 23.10 10.29
CA GLY A 273 -35.52 24.36 9.72
C GLY A 273 -34.77 25.56 10.29
N LYS A 274 -34.54 25.59 11.61
CA LYS A 274 -33.74 26.63 12.28
C LYS A 274 -32.25 26.52 11.94
N ILE A 275 -31.67 25.31 12.01
CA ILE A 275 -30.27 25.06 11.63
C ILE A 275 -30.02 25.51 10.18
N TRP A 276 -30.99 25.28 9.29
CA TRP A 276 -30.91 25.72 7.90
C TRP A 276 -30.93 27.25 7.74
N ASP A 277 -31.73 27.95 8.55
CA ASP A 277 -31.89 29.40 8.44
C ASP A 277 -30.77 30.17 9.19
N GLU A 278 -30.26 29.61 10.30
CA GLU A 278 -29.29 30.24 11.20
C GLU A 278 -27.85 29.74 10.97
N GLU A 279 -27.66 28.64 10.23
CA GLU A 279 -26.37 27.97 9.98
C GLU A 279 -25.60 27.54 11.25
N GLU A 280 -26.26 27.50 12.41
CA GLU A 280 -25.69 27.09 13.70
C GLU A 280 -26.17 25.68 14.10
N LEU A 281 -25.25 24.86 14.63
CA LEU A 281 -25.56 23.54 15.18
C LEU A 281 -25.73 23.63 16.70
N PRO A 282 -26.69 22.90 17.30
CA PRO A 282 -26.79 22.79 18.75
C PRO A 282 -25.55 22.11 19.33
N ASP A 283 -25.07 22.63 20.48
CA ASP A 283 -23.93 22.12 21.25
C ASP A 283 -24.09 20.67 21.74
#